data_AF-A0A927QGV7-F1
#
_entry.id   AF-A0A927QGV7-F1
#
_cell.length_a   1.000
_cell.length_b   1.000
_cell.length_c   1.000
_cell.angle_alpha   90.00
_cell.angle_beta   90.00
_cell.angle_gamma   90.00
#
_symmetry.space_group_name_H-M   'P 1'
#
loop_
_entity.id
_entity.type
_entity.pdbx_description
1 polymer ?
#
loop_
_entity_poly.entity_id
_entity_poly.type
_entity_poly.pdbx_seq_one_letter_code
_entity_poly.pdbx_strand_id
1 'polypeptide(L)'
;MSERLLRLVGTVTVTALTAGALLTTAPAPAMATTEPPAPEGRSVAELLTDLRRLHQEAEKATEAYHRTGEELRRQRAEVAGLDHRLAAARLSLHDSRGAAGRLARQQYQNSSTALSPYVRLLMSRDPHRALEQGHVIGQVARERAETIERLAGSEQDTDALARRGRVALDRQLTLAEQHRREHDTASDRLDRIEELLAALTPDQLAALRKSETTDKALSSKPQGTRAP
;
A
#
# COMPACT_ATOMS: atom_id res chain seq x y z
N MET A 1 -35.49 -21.64 16.99
CA MET A 1 -36.09 -21.41 15.67
C MET A 1 -35.14 -20.56 14.85
N SER A 2 -34.75 -21.10 13.70
CA SER A 2 -34.19 -20.48 12.50
C SER A 2 -33.05 -19.46 12.62
N GLU A 3 -31.88 -20.00 12.28
CA GLU A 3 -30.70 -19.35 11.71
C GLU A 3 -31.01 -18.34 10.60
N ARG A 4 -30.10 -17.37 10.41
CA ARG A 4 -29.57 -16.98 9.09
C ARG A 4 -28.29 -16.15 9.22
N LEU A 5 -27.17 -16.83 8.99
CA LEU A 5 -25.84 -16.29 8.71
C LEU A 5 -25.79 -15.80 7.26
N LEU A 6 -25.20 -14.62 7.03
CA LEU A 6 -24.73 -14.21 5.70
C LEU A 6 -23.27 -13.78 5.83
N ARG A 7 -22.38 -14.74 5.58
CA ARG A 7 -20.95 -14.52 5.30
C ARG A 7 -20.82 -14.27 3.81
N LEU A 8 -20.18 -13.18 3.40
CA LEU A 8 -19.86 -12.88 2.02
C LEU A 8 -18.33 -12.97 1.85
N VAL A 9 -17.87 -14.11 1.34
CA VAL A 9 -16.49 -14.37 0.94
C VAL A 9 -16.49 -14.42 -0.59
N GLY A 10 -15.86 -13.44 -1.23
CA GLY A 10 -15.69 -13.38 -2.67
C GLY A 10 -14.37 -14.02 -3.09
N THR A 11 -14.43 -15.27 -3.55
CA THR A 11 -13.36 -15.98 -4.27
C THR A 11 -13.41 -15.59 -5.76
N VAL A 12 -12.34 -15.00 -6.29
CA VAL A 12 -12.18 -14.78 -7.75
C VAL A 12 -11.48 -16.00 -8.34
N THR A 13 -12.24 -16.82 -9.05
CA THR A 13 -11.76 -17.99 -9.80
C THR A 13 -11.39 -17.59 -11.23
N VAL A 14 -10.19 -17.99 -11.65
CA VAL A 14 -9.65 -17.90 -13.00
C VAL A 14 -10.44 -18.83 -13.94
N THR A 15 -11.07 -18.27 -14.96
CA THR A 15 -11.71 -19.03 -16.05
C THR A 15 -10.78 -19.10 -17.25
N ALA A 16 -10.21 -20.30 -17.46
CA ALA A 16 -9.54 -20.69 -18.69
C ALA A 16 -10.58 -20.90 -19.80
N LEU A 17 -10.45 -20.16 -20.90
CA LEU A 17 -11.28 -20.35 -22.09
C LEU A 17 -10.61 -21.40 -22.99
N THR A 18 -11.21 -22.58 -23.08
CA THR A 18 -10.89 -23.63 -24.05
C THR A 18 -11.82 -23.45 -25.25
N ALA A 19 -11.27 -23.06 -26.40
CA ALA A 19 -12.00 -22.92 -27.66
C ALA A 19 -11.57 -24.02 -28.64
N GLY A 20 -12.57 -24.74 -29.15
CA GLY A 20 -12.45 -25.98 -29.91
C GLY A 20 -11.74 -25.86 -31.25
N ALA A 21 -11.08 -26.95 -31.62
CA ALA A 21 -10.53 -27.21 -32.93
C ALA A 21 -11.64 -27.50 -33.95
N LEU A 22 -11.64 -26.77 -35.07
CA LEU A 22 -12.25 -27.20 -36.32
C LEU A 22 -11.18 -27.08 -37.41
N LEU A 23 -10.73 -28.24 -37.90
CA LEU A 23 -9.82 -28.40 -39.01
C LEU A 23 -10.55 -28.08 -40.32
N THR A 24 -10.20 -26.99 -40.97
CA THR A 24 -10.48 -26.75 -42.39
C THR A 24 -9.18 -26.37 -43.08
N THR A 25 -8.65 -27.29 -43.87
CA THR A 25 -7.48 -27.10 -44.74
C THR A 25 -7.87 -26.22 -45.93
N ALA A 26 -7.37 -24.99 -45.96
CA ALA A 26 -7.39 -24.12 -47.14
C ALA A 26 -5.94 -23.80 -47.55
N PRO A 27 -5.55 -23.98 -48.83
CA PRO A 27 -4.21 -23.65 -49.30
C PRO A 27 -4.17 -22.22 -49.81
N ALA A 28 -3.40 -21.34 -49.16
CA ALA A 28 -3.02 -20.04 -49.71
C ALA A 28 -1.83 -19.44 -48.93
N PRO A 29 -1.12 -18.48 -49.53
CA PRO A 29 0.12 -18.63 -50.29
C PRO A 29 1.36 -18.51 -49.39
N ALA A 30 2.52 -18.90 -49.92
CA ALA A 30 3.82 -18.60 -49.32
C ALA A 30 3.97 -17.07 -49.17
N MET A 31 3.66 -16.56 -47.98
CA MET A 31 4.15 -15.26 -47.56
C MET A 31 5.63 -15.42 -47.30
N ALA A 32 6.43 -14.81 -48.17
CA ALA A 32 7.84 -14.59 -47.93
C ALA A 32 7.98 -13.95 -46.55
N THR A 33 8.51 -14.73 -45.62
CA THR A 33 9.05 -14.25 -44.35
C THR A 33 10.11 -13.22 -44.74
N THR A 34 9.77 -11.94 -44.64
CA THR A 34 10.80 -10.90 -44.54
C THR A 34 11.45 -11.13 -43.20
N GLU A 35 12.51 -11.95 -43.21
CA GLU A 35 13.47 -12.06 -42.12
C GLU A 35 13.84 -10.62 -41.71
N PRO A 36 13.78 -10.27 -40.42
CA PRO A 36 14.40 -9.04 -39.96
C PRO A 36 15.86 -9.07 -40.44
N PRO A 37 16.44 -7.96 -40.93
CA PRO A 37 17.82 -7.97 -41.35
C PRO A 37 18.67 -8.51 -40.20
N ALA A 38 19.26 -9.69 -40.41
CA ALA A 38 20.23 -10.25 -39.50
C ALA A 38 21.30 -9.18 -39.28
N PRO A 39 21.87 -9.05 -38.07
CA PRO A 39 22.99 -8.16 -37.86
C PRO A 39 24.22 -8.69 -38.58
N GLU A 40 24.24 -8.57 -39.91
CA GLU A 40 25.36 -8.90 -40.77
C GLU A 40 26.49 -7.91 -40.44
N GLY A 41 27.45 -8.38 -39.65
CA GLY A 41 28.65 -7.62 -39.28
C GLY A 41 28.95 -7.52 -37.79
N ARG A 42 28.06 -7.95 -36.87
CA ARG A 42 28.37 -7.94 -35.43
C ARG A 42 29.15 -9.19 -35.01
N SER A 43 30.23 -9.00 -34.25
CA SER A 43 31.03 -10.11 -33.73
C SER A 43 30.33 -10.83 -32.57
N VAL A 44 30.60 -12.12 -32.40
CA VAL A 44 30.08 -12.90 -31.26
C VAL A 44 30.48 -12.28 -29.91
N ALA A 45 31.66 -11.65 -29.84
CA ALA A 45 32.15 -10.98 -28.63
C ALA A 45 31.31 -9.73 -28.28
N GLU A 46 30.88 -8.95 -29.26
CA GLU A 46 29.98 -7.80 -29.06
C GLU A 46 28.61 -8.27 -28.56
N LEU A 47 28.05 -9.32 -29.19
CA LEU A 47 26.76 -9.91 -28.80
C LEU A 47 26.76 -10.44 -27.37
N LEU A 48 27.83 -11.13 -26.95
CA LEU A 48 28.01 -11.55 -25.55
C LEU A 48 28.11 -10.37 -24.59
N THR A 49 28.74 -9.29 -25.01
CA THR A 49 28.92 -8.10 -24.16
C THR A 49 27.59 -7.39 -23.96
N ASP A 50 26.81 -7.22 -25.03
CA ASP A 50 25.45 -6.68 -24.96
C ASP A 50 24.52 -7.55 -24.11
N LEU A 51 24.57 -8.88 -24.28
CA LEU A 51 23.74 -9.80 -23.50
C LEU A 51 24.10 -9.74 -22.01
N ARG A 52 25.40 -9.77 -21.67
CA ARG A 52 25.86 -9.61 -20.27
C ARG A 52 25.42 -8.28 -19.68
N ARG A 53 25.51 -7.19 -20.45
CA ARG A 53 25.06 -5.87 -20.02
C ARG A 53 23.56 -5.83 -19.77
N LEU A 54 22.74 -6.34 -20.70
CA LEU A 54 21.29 -6.39 -20.55
C LEU A 54 20.86 -7.26 -19.36
N HIS A 55 21.51 -8.40 -19.14
CA HIS A 55 21.27 -9.20 -17.94
C HIS A 55 21.60 -8.42 -16.65
N GLN A 56 22.75 -7.76 -16.58
CA GLN A 56 23.08 -6.93 -15.40
C GLN A 56 22.10 -5.79 -15.19
N GLU A 57 21.60 -5.16 -16.26
CA GLU A 57 20.57 -4.12 -16.19
C GLU A 57 19.22 -4.67 -15.71
N ALA A 58 18.81 -5.86 -16.20
CA ALA A 58 17.58 -6.53 -15.79
C ALA A 58 17.63 -6.97 -14.32
N GLU A 59 18.75 -7.51 -13.85
CA GLU A 59 18.96 -7.86 -12.44
C GLU A 59 18.83 -6.62 -11.55
N LYS A 60 19.50 -5.52 -11.90
CA LYS A 60 19.39 -4.26 -11.15
C LYS A 60 17.96 -3.73 -11.09
N ALA A 61 17.23 -3.79 -12.20
CA ALA A 61 15.82 -3.35 -12.25
C ALA A 61 14.93 -4.25 -11.38
N THR A 62 15.16 -5.56 -11.40
CA THR A 62 14.41 -6.55 -10.61
C THR A 62 14.69 -6.41 -9.11
N GLU A 63 15.95 -6.17 -8.73
CA GLU A 63 16.32 -5.87 -7.34
C GLU A 63 15.66 -4.57 -6.83
N ALA A 64 15.62 -3.52 -7.67
CA ALA A 64 14.93 -2.29 -7.34
C ALA A 64 13.43 -2.52 -7.15
N TYR A 65 12.79 -3.20 -8.10
CA TYR A 65 11.38 -3.60 -8.03
C TYR A 65 11.07 -4.35 -6.73
N HIS A 66 11.87 -5.37 -6.38
CA HIS A 66 11.68 -6.12 -5.14
C HIS A 66 11.84 -5.24 -3.90
N ARG A 67 12.86 -4.38 -3.86
CA ARG A 67 13.09 -3.45 -2.74
C ARG A 67 11.90 -2.50 -2.55
N THR A 68 11.45 -1.85 -3.60
CA THR A 68 10.29 -0.94 -3.54
C THR A 68 9.02 -1.72 -3.22
N GLY A 69 8.91 -2.96 -3.67
CA GLY A 69 7.82 -3.88 -3.31
C GLY A 69 7.76 -4.13 -1.80
N GLU A 70 8.89 -4.41 -1.17
CA GLU A 70 8.98 -4.55 0.29
C GLU A 70 8.57 -3.28 1.03
N GLU A 71 9.07 -2.12 0.59
CA GLU A 71 8.71 -0.83 1.17
C GLU A 71 7.22 -0.53 1.03
N LEU A 72 6.64 -0.80 -0.14
CA LEU A 72 5.22 -0.63 -0.41
C LEU A 72 4.36 -1.55 0.47
N ARG A 73 4.80 -2.81 0.71
CA ARG A 73 4.11 -3.72 1.63
C ARG A 73 4.08 -3.17 3.05
N ARG A 74 5.22 -2.65 3.55
CA ARG A 74 5.30 -2.03 4.88
C ARG A 74 4.44 -0.77 4.96
N GLN A 75 4.46 0.07 3.92
CA GLN A 75 3.66 1.30 3.88
C GLN A 75 2.16 0.99 3.89
N ARG A 76 1.71 -0.04 3.16
CA ARG A 76 0.30 -0.50 3.20
C ARG A 76 -0.13 -0.93 4.60
N ALA A 77 0.74 -1.63 5.32
CA ALA A 77 0.47 -2.03 6.70
C ALA A 77 0.38 -0.82 7.64
N GLU A 78 1.22 0.21 7.44
CA GLU A 78 1.15 1.46 8.19
C GLU A 78 -0.17 2.20 7.93
N VAL A 79 -0.57 2.35 6.66
CA VAL A 79 -1.85 2.98 6.27
C VAL A 79 -3.02 2.23 6.90
N ALA A 80 -3.07 0.91 6.80
CA ALA A 80 -4.12 0.10 7.42
C ALA A 80 -4.17 0.27 8.95
N GLY A 81 -3.02 0.35 9.60
CA GLY A 81 -2.92 0.61 11.04
C GLY A 81 -3.43 2.00 11.43
N LEU A 82 -3.12 3.03 10.64
CA LEU A 82 -3.63 4.39 10.83
C LEU A 82 -5.14 4.48 10.59
N ASP A 83 -5.66 3.81 9.57
CA ASP A 83 -7.09 3.75 9.28
C ASP A 83 -7.86 3.09 10.43
N HIS A 84 -7.33 1.99 10.99
CA HIS A 84 -7.96 1.35 12.15
C HIS A 84 -8.01 2.27 13.37
N ARG A 85 -6.90 2.96 13.67
CA ARG A 85 -6.85 3.94 14.77
C ARG A 85 -7.77 5.13 14.53
N LEU A 86 -7.83 5.62 13.29
CA LEU A 86 -8.73 6.71 12.91
C LEU A 86 -10.20 6.32 13.06
N ALA A 87 -10.56 5.08 12.69
CA ALA A 87 -11.90 4.56 12.90
C ALA A 87 -12.26 4.53 14.41
N ALA A 88 -11.36 4.04 15.26
CA ALA A 88 -11.55 4.04 16.71
C ALA A 88 -11.67 5.48 17.27
N ALA A 89 -10.82 6.40 16.83
CA ALA A 89 -10.87 7.81 17.25
C ALA A 89 -12.19 8.49 16.84
N ARG A 90 -12.70 8.20 15.64
CA ARG A 90 -14.01 8.71 15.17
C ARG A 90 -15.17 8.20 16.03
N LEU A 91 -15.12 6.95 16.51
CA LEU A 91 -16.11 6.42 17.44
C LEU A 91 -16.03 7.14 18.79
N SER A 92 -14.83 7.30 19.37
CA SER A 92 -14.63 8.06 20.61
C SER A 92 -15.11 9.51 20.49
N LEU A 93 -14.87 10.14 19.34
CA LEU A 93 -15.34 11.48 19.04
C LEU A 93 -16.87 11.54 18.95
N HIS A 94 -17.51 10.53 18.33
CA HIS A 94 -18.97 10.44 18.31
C HIS A 94 -19.56 10.36 19.72
N ASP A 95 -18.99 9.52 20.59
CA ASP A 95 -19.43 9.37 21.98
C ASP A 95 -19.24 10.66 22.77
N SER A 96 -18.10 11.33 22.59
CA SER A 96 -17.80 12.62 23.23
C SER A 96 -18.75 13.72 22.77
N ARG A 97 -19.07 13.79 21.48
CA ARG A 97 -20.10 14.69 20.94
C ARG A 97 -21.48 14.38 21.51
N GLY A 98 -21.82 13.10 21.68
CA GLY A 98 -23.05 12.66 22.33
C GLY A 98 -23.13 13.14 23.79
N ALA A 99 -22.04 13.02 24.55
CA ALA A 99 -21.96 13.51 25.93
C ALA A 99 -22.07 15.03 26.03
N ALA A 100 -21.32 15.76 25.19
CA ALA A 100 -21.40 17.22 25.13
C ALA A 100 -22.80 17.71 24.71
N GLY A 101 -23.46 17.02 23.77
CA GLY A 101 -24.83 17.32 23.36
C GLY A 101 -25.86 17.11 24.48
N ARG A 102 -25.68 16.09 25.32
CA ARG A 102 -26.52 15.91 26.53
C ARG A 102 -26.30 17.05 27.52
N LEU A 103 -25.04 17.44 27.75
CA LEU A 103 -24.72 18.58 28.60
C LEU A 103 -25.36 19.87 28.07
N ALA A 104 -25.25 20.15 26.77
CA ALA A 104 -25.86 21.31 26.13
C ALA A 104 -27.38 21.35 26.31
N ARG A 105 -28.07 20.20 26.13
CA ARG A 105 -29.52 20.09 26.39
C ARG A 105 -29.88 20.35 27.85
N GLN A 106 -29.12 19.82 28.80
CA GLN A 106 -29.33 20.10 30.23
C GLN A 106 -29.18 21.60 30.52
N GLN A 107 -28.18 22.26 29.93
CA GLN A 107 -28.02 23.70 30.08
C GLN A 107 -29.22 24.46 29.50
N TYR A 108 -29.66 24.13 28.29
CA TYR A 108 -30.80 24.79 27.65
C TYR A 108 -32.11 24.60 28.44
N GLN A 109 -32.39 23.37 28.89
CA GLN A 109 -33.58 23.07 29.70
C GLN A 109 -33.53 23.78 31.06
N ASN A 110 -32.37 23.80 31.74
CA ASN A 110 -32.23 24.48 33.04
C ASN A 110 -32.25 26.02 32.93
N SER A 111 -31.87 26.55 31.76
CA SER A 111 -31.96 27.98 31.40
C SER A 111 -33.40 28.45 31.17
N SER A 112 -34.31 27.51 30.91
CA SER A 112 -35.75 27.79 30.73
C SER A 112 -36.43 28.22 32.04
N THR A 113 -35.78 28.02 33.19
CA THR A 113 -36.13 28.70 34.43
C THR A 113 -35.26 29.97 34.53
N ALA A 114 -35.83 31.13 34.17
CA ALA A 114 -35.14 32.40 33.90
C ALA A 114 -34.24 33.01 35.01
N LEU A 115 -34.06 32.32 36.14
CA LEU A 115 -33.19 32.75 37.24
C LEU A 115 -31.88 31.97 37.25
N SER A 116 -30.75 32.68 37.29
CA SER A 116 -29.41 32.10 37.48
C SER A 116 -29.40 31.11 38.68
N PRO A 117 -28.72 29.96 38.60
CA PRO A 117 -28.61 29.00 39.70
C PRO A 117 -28.15 29.65 41.01
N TYR A 118 -27.27 30.66 40.93
CA TYR A 118 -26.83 31.45 42.08
C TYR A 118 -27.96 32.29 42.68
N VAL A 119 -28.78 32.93 41.84
CA VAL A 119 -29.94 33.70 42.32
C VAL A 119 -30.97 32.77 42.95
N ARG A 120 -31.17 31.57 42.39
CA ARG A 120 -32.02 30.52 43.00
C ARG A 120 -31.48 30.04 44.36
N LEU A 121 -30.16 29.94 44.52
CA LEU A 121 -29.50 29.60 45.79
C LEU A 121 -29.74 30.68 46.85
N LEU A 122 -29.56 31.95 46.47
CA LEU A 122 -29.78 33.12 47.33
C LEU A 122 -31.24 33.31 47.74
N MET A 123 -32.20 32.89 46.91
CA MET A 123 -33.63 32.94 47.23
C MET A 123 -34.14 31.67 47.94
N SER A 124 -33.28 30.71 48.24
CA SER A 124 -33.67 29.48 48.93
C SER A 124 -33.95 29.72 50.42
N ARG A 125 -34.81 28.89 51.02
CA ARG A 125 -35.19 28.99 52.44
C ARG A 125 -34.01 28.85 53.40
N ASP A 126 -32.91 28.24 52.98
CA ASP A 126 -31.76 27.97 53.83
C ASP A 126 -30.45 27.95 53.00
N PRO A 127 -29.87 29.12 52.72
CA PRO A 127 -28.71 29.24 51.83
C PRO A 127 -27.44 28.63 52.43
N HIS A 128 -27.29 28.59 53.76
CA HIS A 128 -26.13 27.98 54.42
C HIS A 128 -26.06 26.48 54.18
N ARG A 129 -27.20 25.78 54.31
CA ARG A 129 -27.29 24.35 53.98
C ARG A 129 -26.99 24.04 52.52
N ALA A 130 -27.35 24.96 51.63
CA ALA A 130 -27.10 24.79 50.20
C ALA A 130 -25.63 25.06 49.83
N LEU A 131 -24.91 25.89 50.61
CA LEU A 131 -23.46 26.05 50.52
C LEU A 131 -22.69 24.85 51.08
N GLU A 132 -23.21 24.16 52.11
CA GLU A 132 -22.64 22.88 52.59
C GLU A 132 -22.67 21.79 51.51
N GLN A 133 -23.61 21.87 50.56
CA GLN A 133 -23.65 21.02 49.37
C GLN A 133 -22.69 21.48 48.26
N GLY A 134 -21.85 22.49 48.50
CA GLY A 134 -20.91 23.06 47.51
C GLY A 134 -19.95 22.03 46.91
N HIS A 135 -19.62 20.96 47.65
CA HIS A 135 -18.84 19.84 47.12
C HIS A 135 -19.54 19.15 45.94
N VAL A 136 -20.86 18.96 46.02
CA VAL A 136 -21.67 18.37 44.94
C VAL A 136 -21.70 19.28 43.71
N ILE A 137 -21.81 20.61 43.93
CA ILE A 137 -21.74 21.60 42.85
C ILE A 137 -20.37 21.56 42.17
N GLY A 138 -19.29 21.47 42.95
CA GLY A 138 -17.92 21.35 42.45
C GLY A 138 -17.69 20.08 41.65
N GLN A 139 -18.24 18.94 42.09
CA GLN A 139 -18.18 17.67 41.37
C GLN A 139 -18.88 17.76 40.01
N VAL A 140 -20.09 18.32 39.97
CA VAL A 140 -20.83 18.52 38.72
C VAL A 140 -20.09 19.49 37.78
N ALA A 141 -19.50 20.56 38.30
CA ALA A 141 -18.70 21.48 37.49
C ALA A 141 -17.48 20.79 36.87
N ARG A 142 -16.83 19.90 37.63
CA ARG A 142 -15.69 19.11 37.17
C ARG A 142 -16.09 18.13 36.07
N GLU A 143 -17.15 17.36 36.25
CA GLU A 143 -17.66 16.41 35.25
C GLU A 143 -18.01 17.10 33.91
N ARG A 144 -18.52 18.34 33.99
CA ARG A 144 -18.78 19.17 32.81
C ARG A 144 -17.50 19.60 32.11
N ALA A 145 -16.51 20.07 32.87
CA ALA A 145 -15.21 20.45 32.34
C ALA A 145 -14.53 19.26 31.66
N GLU A 146 -14.50 18.09 32.33
CA GLU A 146 -13.96 16.85 31.77
C GLU A 146 -14.69 16.41 30.49
N THR A 147 -16.00 16.66 30.38
CA THR A 147 -16.75 16.34 29.17
C THR A 147 -16.36 17.22 27.98
N ILE A 148 -16.11 18.51 28.22
CA ILE A 148 -15.61 19.42 27.18
C ILE A 148 -14.16 19.07 26.82
N GLU A 149 -13.33 18.76 27.81
CA GLU A 149 -11.94 18.37 27.60
C GLU A 149 -11.83 17.08 26.79
N ARG A 150 -12.60 16.04 27.11
CA ARG A 150 -12.66 14.81 26.30
C ARG A 150 -13.11 15.05 24.86
N LEU A 151 -14.07 15.95 24.65
CA LEU A 151 -14.49 16.33 23.30
C LEU A 151 -13.34 16.97 22.53
N ALA A 152 -12.71 17.99 23.11
CA ALA A 152 -11.59 18.69 22.49
C ALA A 152 -10.41 17.73 22.19
N GLY A 153 -10.06 16.87 23.14
CA GLY A 153 -9.03 15.85 22.95
C GLY A 153 -9.38 14.86 21.82
N SER A 154 -10.62 14.36 21.79
CA SER A 154 -11.06 13.44 20.74
C SER A 154 -11.08 14.08 19.35
N GLU A 155 -11.39 15.38 19.26
CA GLU A 155 -11.31 16.14 18.00
C GLU A 155 -9.86 16.28 17.54
N GLN A 156 -8.97 16.69 18.44
CA GLN A 156 -7.55 16.85 18.16
C GLN A 156 -6.91 15.53 17.71
N ASP A 157 -7.20 14.42 18.40
CA ASP A 157 -6.66 13.09 18.09
C ASP A 157 -7.16 12.59 16.74
N THR A 158 -8.46 12.75 16.47
CA THR A 158 -9.06 12.37 15.18
C THR A 158 -8.43 13.15 14.03
N ASP A 159 -8.23 14.45 14.20
CA ASP A 159 -7.61 15.31 13.20
C ASP A 159 -6.13 14.98 12.98
N ALA A 160 -5.39 14.71 14.05
CA ALA A 160 -4.00 14.30 13.97
C ALA A 160 -3.83 12.96 13.22
N LEU A 161 -4.69 11.98 13.53
CA LEU A 161 -4.72 10.70 12.84
C LEU A 161 -5.11 10.86 11.36
N ALA A 162 -6.11 11.69 11.07
CA ALA A 162 -6.52 11.96 9.69
C ALA A 162 -5.38 12.59 8.86
N ARG A 163 -4.64 13.56 9.43
CA ARG A 163 -3.47 14.15 8.74
C ARG A 163 -2.37 13.12 8.51
N ARG A 164 -2.03 12.32 9.52
CA ARG A 164 -1.02 11.25 9.39
C ARG A 164 -1.43 10.22 8.34
N GLY A 165 -2.70 9.81 8.33
CA GLY A 165 -3.26 8.89 7.34
C GLY A 165 -3.12 9.41 5.91
N ARG A 166 -3.39 10.70 5.66
CA ARG A 166 -3.20 11.31 4.34
C ARG A 166 -1.75 11.27 3.89
N VAL A 167 -0.82 11.69 4.75
CA VAL A 167 0.63 11.66 4.43
C VAL A 167 1.12 10.23 4.15
N ALA A 168 0.67 9.26 4.94
CA ALA A 168 1.02 7.85 4.73
C ALA A 168 0.44 7.30 3.41
N LEU A 169 -0.78 7.71 3.05
CA LEU A 169 -1.41 7.35 1.79
C LEU A 169 -0.70 7.98 0.59
N ASP A 170 -0.32 9.26 0.68
CA ASP A 170 0.45 9.94 -0.37
C ASP A 170 1.77 9.20 -0.64
N ARG A 171 2.50 8.83 0.43
CA ARG A 171 3.70 8.01 0.32
C ARG A 171 3.44 6.65 -0.31
N GLN A 172 2.33 5.99 0.04
CA GLN A 172 1.94 4.73 -0.57
C GLN A 172 1.70 4.87 -2.08
N LEU A 173 1.06 5.96 -2.52
CA LEU A 173 0.81 6.22 -3.94
C LEU A 173 2.12 6.45 -4.69
N THR A 174 3.04 7.23 -4.13
CA THR A 174 4.37 7.44 -4.71
C THR A 174 5.15 6.13 -4.85
N LEU A 175 5.17 5.30 -3.80
CA LEU A 175 5.83 3.99 -3.84
C LEU A 175 5.17 3.04 -4.84
N ALA A 176 3.83 3.06 -4.95
CA ALA A 176 3.11 2.24 -5.92
C ALA A 176 3.43 2.63 -7.37
N GLU A 177 3.55 3.94 -7.63
CA GLU A 177 3.93 4.45 -8.94
C GLU A 177 5.39 4.11 -9.27
N GLN A 178 6.31 4.25 -8.31
CA GLN A 178 7.70 3.84 -8.46
C GLN A 178 7.83 2.34 -8.74
N HIS A 179 7.16 1.50 -7.96
CA HIS A 179 7.15 0.05 -8.14
C HIS A 179 6.65 -0.36 -9.53
N ARG A 180 5.65 0.35 -10.06
CA ARG A 180 5.16 0.14 -11.43
C ARG A 180 6.23 0.51 -12.47
N ARG A 181 6.87 1.67 -12.35
CA ARG A 181 7.94 2.08 -13.28
C ARG A 181 9.11 1.10 -13.28
N GLU A 182 9.48 0.58 -12.12
CA GLU A 182 10.56 -0.40 -11.97
C GLU A 182 10.18 -1.75 -12.58
N HIS A 183 8.91 -2.18 -12.43
CA HIS A 183 8.37 -3.35 -13.12
C HIS A 183 8.43 -3.20 -14.64
N ASP A 184 7.96 -2.07 -15.16
CA ASP A 184 7.96 -1.79 -16.59
C ASP A 184 9.40 -1.76 -17.13
N THR A 185 10.33 -1.14 -16.38
CA THR A 185 11.76 -1.15 -16.72
C THR A 185 12.35 -2.55 -16.74
N ALA A 186 12.03 -3.40 -15.77
CA ALA A 186 12.51 -4.78 -15.74
C ALA A 186 11.96 -5.57 -16.94
N SER A 187 10.68 -5.39 -17.27
CA SER A 187 10.02 -6.02 -18.41
C SER A 187 10.67 -5.59 -19.73
N ASP A 188 10.89 -4.29 -19.94
CA ASP A 188 11.54 -3.77 -21.14
C ASP A 188 12.95 -4.35 -21.35
N ARG A 189 13.71 -4.58 -20.27
CA ARG A 189 15.05 -5.18 -20.35
C ARG A 189 14.98 -6.66 -20.73
N LEU A 190 14.00 -7.39 -20.22
CA LEU A 190 13.76 -8.79 -20.58
C LEU A 190 13.33 -8.91 -22.03
N ASP A 191 12.38 -8.08 -22.47
CA ASP A 191 11.94 -8.02 -23.87
C ASP A 191 13.11 -7.74 -24.80
N ARG A 192 14.02 -6.83 -24.42
CA ARG A 192 15.21 -6.53 -25.21
C ARG A 192 16.19 -7.71 -25.29
N ILE A 193 16.28 -8.53 -24.24
CA ILE A 193 17.07 -9.77 -24.27
C ILE A 193 16.41 -10.77 -25.24
N GLU A 194 15.09 -10.94 -25.17
CA GLU A 194 14.35 -11.83 -26.05
C GLU A 194 14.48 -11.42 -27.53
N GLU A 195 14.35 -10.12 -27.84
CA GLU A 195 14.56 -9.58 -29.18
C GLU A 195 15.98 -9.84 -29.69
N LEU A 196 16.99 -9.63 -28.84
CA LEU A 196 18.38 -9.89 -29.20
C LEU A 196 18.58 -11.38 -29.52
N LEU A 197 18.01 -12.27 -28.70
CA LEU A 197 18.03 -13.73 -28.89
C LEU A 197 17.29 -14.17 -30.15
N ALA A 198 16.16 -13.55 -30.48
CA ALA A 198 15.38 -13.85 -31.68
C ALA A 198 16.05 -13.37 -32.97
N ALA A 199 16.84 -12.29 -32.91
CA ALA A 199 17.54 -11.73 -34.07
C ALA A 199 18.87 -12.44 -34.42
N LEU A 200 19.32 -13.39 -33.60
CA LEU A 200 20.57 -14.13 -33.79
C LEU A 200 20.40 -15.30 -34.79
N THR A 201 21.39 -15.50 -35.66
CA THR A 201 21.41 -16.67 -36.55
C THR A 201 21.73 -17.97 -35.78
N PRO A 202 21.36 -19.15 -36.29
CA PRO A 202 21.69 -20.44 -35.65
C PRO A 202 23.19 -20.62 -35.39
N ASP A 203 24.04 -20.16 -36.30
CA ASP A 203 25.50 -20.23 -36.19
C ASP A 203 26.03 -19.30 -35.08
N GLN A 204 25.47 -18.10 -34.96
CA GLN A 204 25.80 -17.16 -33.89
C GLN A 204 25.33 -17.69 -32.52
N LEU A 205 24.15 -18.30 -32.44
CA LEU A 205 23.65 -18.97 -31.23
C LEU A 205 24.54 -20.16 -30.81
N ALA A 206 24.99 -20.97 -31.76
CA ALA A 206 25.91 -22.08 -31.48
C ALA A 206 27.29 -21.59 -31.00
N ALA A 207 27.80 -20.49 -31.59
CA ALA A 207 29.03 -19.85 -31.16
C ALA A 207 28.92 -19.25 -29.75
N LEU A 208 27.80 -18.57 -29.45
CA LEU A 208 27.48 -18.02 -28.12
C LEU A 208 27.49 -19.11 -27.04
N ARG A 209 26.79 -20.22 -27.27
CA ARG A 209 26.74 -21.35 -26.32
C ARG A 209 28.13 -21.93 -26.04
N LYS A 210 28.95 -22.13 -27.09
CA LYS A 210 30.33 -22.63 -26.95
C LYS A 210 31.19 -21.67 -26.12
N SER A 211 31.08 -20.36 -26.37
CA SER A 211 31.82 -19.36 -25.59
C SER A 211 31.40 -19.30 -24.13
N GLU A 212 30.11 -19.40 -23.79
CA GLU A 212 29.66 -19.44 -22.39
C GLU A 212 30.20 -20.66 -21.64
N THR A 213 30.17 -21.86 -22.24
CA THR A 213 30.77 -23.06 -21.61
C THR A 213 32.26 -22.91 -21.37
N THR A 214 32.96 -22.20 -22.25
CA THR A 214 34.42 -21.99 -22.14
C THR A 214 34.73 -20.98 -21.03
N ASP A 215 33.97 -19.88 -20.96
CA ASP A 215 34.14 -18.84 -19.94
C ASP A 215 33.77 -19.37 -18.52
N LYS A 216 32.70 -20.17 -18.43
CA LYS A 216 32.29 -20.84 -17.18
C LYS A 216 33.34 -21.86 -16.70
N ALA A 217 33.96 -22.60 -17.63
CA ALA A 217 35.04 -23.55 -17.32
C ALA A 217 36.35 -22.86 -16.89
N LEU A 218 36.64 -21.68 -17.44
CA LEU A 218 37.79 -20.85 -17.03
C LEU A 218 37.57 -20.19 -15.66
N SER A 219 36.34 -19.78 -15.35
CA SER A 219 35.99 -19.22 -14.04
C SER A 219 35.94 -20.27 -12.91
N SER A 220 35.68 -21.55 -13.24
CA SER A 220 35.63 -22.65 -12.26
C SER A 220 36.96 -23.35 -11.97
N LYS A 221 38.07 -22.97 -12.63
CA LYS A 221 39.39 -23.61 -12.39
C LYS A 221 39.97 -23.07 -11.07
N PRO A 222 40.21 -23.90 -10.04
CA PRO A 222 40.69 -23.42 -8.76
C PRO A 222 42.07 -22.77 -8.93
N GLN A 223 42.23 -21.58 -8.35
CA GLN A 223 43.54 -20.97 -8.08
C GLN A 223 44.27 -21.81 -7.02
N GLY A 224 44.69 -23.01 -7.40
CA GLY A 224 45.57 -23.87 -6.64
C GLY A 224 46.90 -23.93 -7.37
N THR A 225 47.90 -23.24 -6.83
CA THR A 225 49.25 -23.74 -6.53
C THR A 225 50.21 -22.54 -6.53
N ARG A 226 50.41 -21.93 -5.36
CA ARG A 226 51.68 -21.24 -5.07
C ARG A 226 52.23 -21.84 -3.78
N ALA A 227 53.17 -22.75 -3.97
CA ALA A 227 54.09 -23.26 -2.96
C ALA A 227 55.35 -23.70 -3.71
N PRO A 228 56.51 -23.82 -3.05
CA PRO A 228 56.79 -23.51 -1.64
C PRO A 228 57.27 -22.07 -1.41
#